data_AF-A0A7T4WH13-F1
#
_entry.id   AF-A0A7T4WH13-F1
#
_cell.length_a   1.000
_cell.length_b   1.000
_cell.length_c   1.000
_cell.angle_alpha   90.00
_cell.angle_beta   90.00
_cell.angle_gamma   90.00
#
_symmetry.space_group_name_H-M   'P 1'
#
loop_
_entity.id
_entity.type
_entity.pdbx_description
1 polymer ?
#
loop_
_entity_poly.entity_id
_entity_poly.type
_entity_poly.pdbx_seq_one_letter_code
_entity_poly.pdbx_strand_id
1 'polypeptide(L)'
;MTEASTAYHVPVTAIERVVTAAKGQGGIGPMGIPKQWLPVLGVYGFSVATLRKSPCWGVAAGAWILAVETMYAHPNKQITDSTAYPTHIGAIPQQDVRWANAAAAENHIPAPLLLAVAAQESGFNADAVSPKGAQGLMQFMPGTWARYGVLADGRLGSPFNPKEALFAGAAYLRHLALKLGSWPLAIAGYNAGGQAVINAGYRIPPFQETQNYVPAVLAHYRQIIGGQP
;
A
#
# COMPACT_ATOMS: atom_id res chain seq x y z
N MET A 1 19.11 8.74 13.57
CA MET A 1 18.32 7.49 13.66
C MET A 1 17.05 7.71 14.48
N THR A 2 17.14 8.32 15.65
CA THR A 2 15.98 8.66 16.50
C THR A 2 14.99 9.60 15.82
N GLU A 3 15.45 10.67 15.15
CA GLU A 3 14.56 11.53 14.34
C GLU A 3 13.84 10.78 13.21
N ALA A 4 14.53 9.90 12.50
CA ALA A 4 13.93 9.08 11.45
C ALA A 4 12.97 8.02 12.05
N SER A 5 13.30 7.48 13.22
CA SER A 5 12.45 6.57 13.98
C SER A 5 11.14 7.25 14.37
N THR A 6 11.21 8.50 14.84
CA THR A 6 10.04 9.32 15.18
C THR A 6 9.27 9.77 13.94
N ALA A 7 9.96 10.24 12.90
CA ALA A 7 9.32 10.75 11.69
C ALA A 7 8.60 9.66 10.88
N TYR A 8 9.16 8.45 10.87
CA TYR A 8 8.65 7.33 10.06
C TYR A 8 8.08 6.18 10.88
N HIS A 9 8.05 6.31 12.21
CA HIS A 9 7.51 5.31 13.15
C HIS A 9 8.14 3.92 12.98
N VAL A 10 9.43 3.87 12.64
CA VAL A 10 10.21 2.64 12.45
C VAL A 10 11.11 2.44 13.67
N PRO A 11 11.20 1.23 14.28
CA PRO A 11 12.10 0.98 15.41
C PRO A 11 13.55 1.33 15.08
N VAL A 12 14.27 1.97 16.01
CA VAL A 12 15.69 2.33 15.85
C VAL A 12 16.55 1.11 15.46
N THR A 13 16.23 -0.09 15.98
CA THR A 13 16.93 -1.34 15.67
C THR A 13 16.68 -1.86 14.24
N ALA A 14 15.57 -1.50 13.61
CA ALA A 14 15.35 -1.78 12.19
C ALA A 14 16.17 -0.81 11.33
N ILE A 15 16.22 0.47 11.72
CA ILE A 15 17.06 1.50 11.11
C ILE A 15 18.56 1.14 11.19
N GLU A 16 19.03 0.64 12.33
CA GLU A 16 20.44 0.24 12.52
C GLU A 16 20.87 -0.92 11.64
N ARG A 17 19.99 -1.93 11.47
CA ARG A 17 20.24 -3.07 10.57
C ARG A 17 20.37 -2.62 9.12
N VAL A 18 19.51 -1.70 8.70
CA VAL A 18 19.56 -1.06 7.38
C VAL A 18 20.87 -0.31 7.17
N VAL A 19 21.25 0.52 8.14
CA VAL A 19 22.47 1.32 8.08
C VAL A 19 23.71 0.44 7.99
N THR A 20 23.71 -0.67 8.71
CA THR A 20 24.83 -1.61 8.73
C THR A 20 24.93 -2.39 7.42
N ALA A 21 23.82 -2.85 6.86
CA ALA A 21 23.79 -3.56 5.57
C ALA A 21 24.18 -2.65 4.38
N ALA A 22 23.88 -1.35 4.48
CA ALA A 22 24.17 -0.35 3.46
C ALA A 22 25.63 0.11 3.40
N LYS A 23 26.38 0.02 4.50
CA LYS A 23 27.77 0.50 4.57
C LYS A 23 28.65 -0.25 3.56
N GLY A 24 29.21 0.48 2.60
CA GLY A 24 30.19 -0.03 1.63
C GLY A 24 29.65 -0.44 0.26
N GLN A 25 28.34 -0.34 0.00
CA GLN A 25 27.73 -0.84 -1.25
C GLN A 25 27.70 0.15 -2.45
N GLY A 26 28.35 1.31 -2.37
CA GLY A 26 28.53 2.22 -3.52
C GLY A 26 27.25 2.84 -4.11
N GLY A 27 26.12 2.78 -3.40
CA GLY A 27 24.83 3.34 -3.84
C GLY A 27 24.66 4.85 -3.62
N ILE A 28 23.44 5.37 -3.81
CA ILE A 28 23.15 6.81 -3.69
C ILE A 28 22.94 7.23 -2.24
N GLY A 29 23.55 8.36 -1.86
CA GLY A 29 23.44 8.96 -0.54
C GLY A 29 24.35 8.27 0.50
N PRO A 30 24.44 8.81 1.73
CA PRO A 30 25.31 8.25 2.79
C PRO A 30 24.90 6.83 3.22
N MET A 31 23.72 6.38 2.78
CA MET A 31 23.10 5.09 3.07
C MET A 31 23.19 4.10 1.89
N GLY A 32 24.00 4.38 0.87
CA GLY A 32 24.37 3.38 -0.13
C GLY A 32 23.19 2.71 -0.85
N ILE A 33 22.09 3.42 -1.10
CA ILE A 33 20.88 2.84 -1.70
C ILE A 33 21.19 2.31 -3.10
N PRO A 34 20.94 1.01 -3.40
CA PRO A 34 21.29 0.45 -4.70
C PRO A 34 20.47 1.11 -5.82
N LYS A 35 21.13 1.48 -6.91
CA LYS A 35 20.53 2.29 -7.99
C LYS A 35 19.30 1.63 -8.63
N GLN A 36 19.25 0.30 -8.66
CA GLN A 36 18.12 -0.47 -9.17
C GLN A 36 16.80 -0.22 -8.40
N TRP A 37 16.88 0.24 -7.14
CA TRP A 37 15.70 0.54 -6.32
C TRP A 37 15.16 1.96 -6.55
N LEU A 38 15.90 2.84 -7.22
CA LEU A 38 15.53 4.25 -7.37
C LEU A 38 14.22 4.49 -8.14
N PRO A 39 13.89 3.75 -9.22
CA PRO A 39 12.61 3.90 -9.89
C PRO A 39 11.43 3.55 -8.96
N VAL A 40 11.59 2.50 -8.17
CA VAL A 40 10.58 2.03 -7.20
C VAL A 40 10.46 3.03 -6.05
N LEU A 41 11.58 3.39 -5.43
CA LEU A 41 11.66 4.35 -4.32
C LEU A 41 11.14 5.75 -4.71
N GLY A 42 11.40 6.19 -5.95
CA GLY A 42 10.90 7.45 -6.47
C GLY A 42 9.37 7.54 -6.46
N VAL A 43 8.67 6.43 -6.75
CA VAL A 43 7.21 6.33 -6.69
C VAL A 43 6.68 6.50 -5.26
N TYR A 44 7.50 6.17 -4.25
CA TYR A 44 7.15 6.30 -2.83
C TYR A 44 7.69 7.59 -2.18
N GLY A 45 8.04 8.60 -3.00
CA GLY A 45 8.47 9.93 -2.53
C GLY A 45 9.96 10.03 -2.19
N PHE A 46 10.73 8.96 -2.34
CA PHE A 46 12.18 8.93 -2.14
C PHE A 46 12.91 9.32 -3.43
N SER A 47 12.74 10.57 -3.88
CA SER A 47 13.44 11.05 -5.07
C SER A 47 14.96 11.00 -4.89
N VAL A 48 15.71 10.87 -5.98
CA VAL A 48 17.19 10.94 -5.95
C VAL A 48 17.68 12.23 -5.28
N ALA A 49 16.98 13.35 -5.50
CA ALA A 49 17.31 14.62 -4.86
C ALA A 49 17.06 14.56 -3.34
N THR A 50 15.97 13.92 -2.90
CA THR A 50 15.60 13.75 -1.49
C THR A 50 16.58 12.82 -0.76
N LEU A 51 16.97 11.72 -1.39
CA LEU A 51 17.94 10.74 -0.89
C LEU A 51 19.37 11.31 -0.76
N ARG A 52 19.73 12.28 -1.60
CA ARG A 52 21.02 12.99 -1.52
C ARG A 52 21.04 14.10 -0.47
N LYS A 53 19.89 14.73 -0.21
CA LYS A 53 19.79 15.90 0.69
C LYS A 53 19.80 15.55 2.17
N SER A 54 19.33 14.36 2.57
CA SER A 54 19.30 14.00 4.00
C SER A 54 19.58 12.51 4.24
N PRO A 55 20.46 12.19 5.20
CA PRO A 55 20.67 10.82 5.69
C PRO A 55 19.38 10.15 6.21
N CYS A 56 18.44 10.94 6.75
CA CYS A 56 17.17 10.41 7.29
C CYS A 56 16.30 9.81 6.19
N TRP A 57 16.30 10.39 4.99
CA TRP A 57 15.58 9.84 3.83
C TRP A 57 16.24 8.57 3.29
N GLY A 58 17.57 8.50 3.32
CA GLY A 58 18.30 7.26 2.97
C GLY A 58 17.98 6.12 3.94
N VAL A 59 17.88 6.41 5.23
CA VAL A 59 17.50 5.43 6.25
C VAL A 59 16.08 4.90 6.02
N ALA A 60 15.13 5.80 5.75
CA ALA A 60 13.73 5.42 5.50
C ALA A 60 13.58 4.59 4.22
N ALA A 61 14.30 4.94 3.15
CA ALA A 61 14.33 4.15 1.92
C ALA A 61 14.95 2.76 2.10
N GLY A 62 16.04 2.65 2.86
CA GLY A 62 16.65 1.36 3.15
C GLY A 62 15.79 0.47 4.06
N ALA A 63 15.07 1.06 5.02
CA ALA A 63 14.09 0.35 5.85
C ALA A 63 12.94 -0.20 4.99
N TRP A 64 12.52 0.57 3.99
CA TRP A 64 11.51 0.14 3.03
C TRP A 64 12.01 -1.03 2.17
N ILE A 65 13.23 -0.97 1.62
CA ILE A 65 13.85 -2.06 0.85
C ILE A 65 13.94 -3.34 1.68
N LEU A 66 14.46 -3.25 2.90
CA LEU A 66 14.63 -4.43 3.75
C LEU A 66 13.30 -5.05 4.18
N ALA A 67 12.25 -4.24 4.39
CA ALA A 67 10.91 -4.76 4.64
C ALA A 67 10.39 -5.56 3.43
N VAL A 68 10.66 -5.09 2.21
CA VAL A 68 10.30 -5.81 0.98
C VAL A 68 11.11 -7.10 0.85
N GLU A 69 12.43 -7.05 0.97
CA GLU A 69 13.30 -8.22 0.81
C GLU A 69 13.02 -9.31 1.87
N THR A 70 12.76 -8.92 3.11
CA THR A 70 12.41 -9.87 4.19
C THR A 70 11.03 -10.52 4.02
N MET A 71 10.09 -9.83 3.36
CA MET A 71 8.79 -10.43 2.99
C MET A 71 8.92 -11.50 1.89
N TYR A 72 9.94 -11.41 1.03
CA TYR A 72 10.17 -12.36 -0.07
C TYR A 72 11.24 -13.43 0.22
N ALA A 73 11.88 -13.41 1.39
CA ALA A 73 12.94 -14.36 1.78
C ALA A 73 12.43 -15.76 2.23
N HIS A 74 11.17 -16.11 1.99
CA HIS A 74 10.64 -17.47 2.19
C HIS A 74 10.13 -18.09 0.88
N PRO A 75 11.04 -18.61 0.03
CA PRO A 75 10.72 -19.06 -1.33
C PRO A 75 10.39 -20.55 -1.37
N ASN A 76 9.42 -21.03 -0.60
CA ASN A 76 8.99 -22.43 -0.77
C ASN A 76 7.48 -22.61 -0.84
N LYS A 77 6.93 -22.15 -1.97
CA LYS A 77 5.98 -22.94 -2.74
C LYS A 77 6.09 -22.47 -4.18
N GLN A 78 6.63 -23.34 -5.04
CA GLN A 78 6.53 -23.16 -6.48
C GLN A 78 5.05 -23.01 -6.82
N ILE A 79 4.63 -21.82 -7.25
CA ILE A 79 3.32 -21.62 -7.87
C ILE A 79 3.48 -22.14 -9.30
N THR A 80 3.32 -23.45 -9.46
CA THR A 80 3.16 -24.10 -10.75
C THR A 80 1.70 -23.97 -11.16
N ASP A 81 1.47 -23.13 -12.16
CA ASP A 81 0.49 -23.24 -13.24
C ASP A 81 -1.05 -23.26 -12.96
N SER A 82 -1.76 -22.63 -13.90
CA SER A 82 -3.21 -22.39 -14.02
C SER A 82 -3.77 -21.34 -13.02
N THR A 83 -4.27 -20.18 -13.41
CA THR A 83 -4.96 -19.73 -14.62
C THR A 83 -4.49 -18.33 -15.00
N ALA A 84 -4.33 -18.04 -16.29
CA ALA A 84 -4.04 -16.70 -16.79
C ALA A 84 -4.95 -15.64 -16.15
N TYR A 85 -4.40 -14.84 -15.25
CA TYR A 85 -5.06 -13.65 -14.73
C TYR A 85 -5.17 -12.66 -15.89
N PRO A 86 -6.36 -12.06 -16.14
CA PRO A 86 -6.56 -11.18 -17.28
C PRO A 86 -5.47 -10.10 -17.31
N THR A 87 -4.71 -10.08 -18.40
CA THR A 87 -3.52 -9.25 -18.63
C THR A 87 -3.84 -7.78 -18.83
N HIS A 88 -5.10 -7.39 -18.72
CA HIS A 88 -5.55 -6.02 -18.77
C HIS A 88 -6.51 -5.79 -17.61
N ILE A 89 -6.17 -4.89 -16.69
CA ILE A 89 -7.25 -4.13 -16.05
C ILE A 89 -8.03 -3.54 -17.22
N GLY A 90 -9.33 -3.83 -17.32
CA GLY A 90 -10.21 -3.13 -18.25
C GLY A 90 -10.03 -1.61 -18.08
N ALA A 91 -10.45 -0.79 -19.05
CA ALA A 91 -10.24 0.64 -18.96
C ALA A 91 -10.79 1.18 -17.62
N ILE A 92 -9.89 1.51 -16.68
CA ILE A 92 -10.24 2.12 -15.40
C ILE A 92 -11.03 3.39 -15.75
N PRO A 93 -12.23 3.61 -15.20
CA PRO A 93 -12.98 4.81 -15.51
C PRO A 93 -12.12 6.06 -15.25
N GLN A 94 -11.95 6.91 -16.27
CA GLN A 94 -11.08 8.09 -16.20
C GLN A 94 -11.43 9.00 -15.02
N GLN A 95 -12.72 9.06 -14.66
CA GLN A 95 -13.20 9.81 -13.52
C GLN A 95 -12.69 9.23 -12.19
N ASP A 96 -12.68 7.90 -12.05
CA ASP A 96 -12.14 7.23 -10.87
C ASP A 96 -10.64 7.42 -10.75
N VAL A 97 -9.89 7.45 -11.86
CA VAL A 97 -8.47 7.81 -11.86
C VAL A 97 -8.26 9.22 -11.32
N ARG A 98 -9.06 10.21 -11.76
CA ARG A 98 -8.98 11.59 -11.28
C ARG A 98 -9.25 11.68 -9.77
N TRP A 99 -10.30 11.01 -9.29
CA TRP A 99 -10.63 10.99 -7.87
C TRP A 99 -9.59 10.24 -7.04
N ALA A 100 -9.08 9.10 -7.52
CA ALA A 100 -8.04 8.34 -6.86
C ALA A 100 -6.75 9.15 -6.73
N ASN A 101 -6.35 9.88 -7.77
CA ASN A 101 -5.18 10.78 -7.72
C ASN A 101 -5.34 11.88 -6.66
N ALA A 102 -6.52 12.51 -6.59
CA ALA A 102 -6.79 13.54 -5.59
C ALA A 102 -6.80 12.96 -4.17
N ALA A 103 -7.54 11.87 -3.96
CA ALA A 103 -7.61 11.17 -2.68
C ALA A 103 -6.23 10.71 -2.18
N ALA A 104 -5.42 10.16 -3.10
CA ALA A 104 -4.09 9.68 -2.81
C ALA A 104 -3.11 10.81 -2.47
N ALA A 105 -3.21 11.96 -3.16
CA ALA A 105 -2.41 13.13 -2.85
C ALA A 105 -2.72 13.69 -1.46
N GLU A 106 -4.00 13.79 -1.09
CA GLU A 106 -4.45 14.28 0.21
C GLU A 106 -4.01 13.37 1.36
N ASN A 107 -4.06 12.04 1.14
CA ASN A 107 -3.73 11.05 2.17
C ASN A 107 -2.26 10.58 2.11
N HIS A 108 -1.46 11.15 1.21
CA HIS A 108 -0.06 10.79 0.99
C HIS A 108 0.14 9.28 0.79
N ILE A 109 -0.64 8.68 -0.10
CA ILE A 109 -0.52 7.27 -0.51
C ILE A 109 -0.25 7.17 -2.02
N PRO A 110 0.26 6.03 -2.55
CA PRO A 110 0.39 5.85 -3.99
C PRO A 110 -0.99 5.70 -4.65
N ALA A 111 -1.33 6.57 -5.60
CA ALA A 111 -2.59 6.44 -6.36
C ALA A 111 -2.74 5.08 -7.08
N PRO A 112 -1.68 4.49 -7.68
CA PRO A 112 -1.79 3.16 -8.26
C PRO A 112 -2.12 2.07 -7.24
N LEU A 113 -1.76 2.23 -5.95
CA LEU A 113 -2.11 1.28 -4.90
C LEU A 113 -3.59 1.36 -4.55
N LEU A 114 -4.14 2.57 -4.44
CA LEU A 114 -5.57 2.78 -4.21
C LEU A 114 -6.41 2.18 -5.35
N LEU A 115 -6.00 2.44 -6.60
CA LEU A 115 -6.64 1.86 -7.79
C LEU A 115 -6.51 0.34 -7.83
N ALA A 116 -5.38 -0.23 -7.40
CA ALA A 116 -5.19 -1.67 -7.31
C ALA A 116 -6.12 -2.32 -6.27
N VAL A 117 -6.34 -1.66 -5.13
CA VAL A 117 -7.33 -2.10 -4.13
C VAL A 117 -8.74 -2.00 -4.70
N ALA A 118 -9.13 -0.88 -5.31
CA ALA A 118 -10.44 -0.73 -5.97
C ALA A 118 -10.71 -1.82 -7.02
N ALA A 119 -9.69 -2.14 -7.83
CA ALA A 119 -9.77 -3.22 -8.82
C ALA A 119 -10.03 -4.57 -8.16
N GLN A 120 -9.33 -4.88 -7.07
CA GLN A 120 -9.50 -6.14 -6.33
C GLN A 120 -10.83 -6.22 -5.57
N GLU A 121 -11.33 -5.10 -5.06
CA GLU A 121 -12.56 -5.07 -4.25
C GLU A 121 -13.82 -5.26 -5.09
N SER A 122 -13.98 -4.48 -6.16
CA SER A 122 -15.22 -4.53 -6.96
C SER A 122 -15.01 -4.48 -8.47
N GLY A 123 -13.76 -4.38 -8.94
CA GLY A 123 -13.48 -4.13 -10.36
C GLY A 123 -14.06 -2.79 -10.83
N PHE A 124 -14.06 -1.77 -9.96
CA PHE A 124 -14.67 -0.45 -10.20
C PHE A 124 -16.20 -0.44 -10.31
N ASN A 125 -16.89 -1.50 -9.86
CA ASN A 125 -18.34 -1.47 -9.71
C ASN A 125 -18.73 -0.68 -8.45
N ALA A 126 -19.34 0.49 -8.64
CA ALA A 126 -19.78 1.39 -7.58
C ALA A 126 -21.04 0.90 -6.84
N ASP A 127 -21.82 0.01 -7.46
CA ASP A 127 -23.08 -0.53 -6.92
C ASP A 127 -22.88 -1.92 -6.27
N ALA A 128 -21.63 -2.39 -6.19
CA ALA A 128 -21.32 -3.73 -5.68
C ALA A 128 -21.74 -3.91 -4.21
N VAL A 129 -22.37 -5.03 -3.91
CA VAL A 129 -22.67 -5.47 -2.54
C VAL A 129 -22.26 -6.93 -2.38
N SER A 130 -21.32 -7.21 -1.47
CA SER A 130 -20.92 -8.59 -1.19
C SER A 130 -21.94 -9.32 -0.30
N PRO A 131 -21.92 -10.67 -0.28
CA PRO A 131 -22.74 -11.46 0.64
C PRO A 131 -22.49 -11.14 2.12
N LYS A 132 -21.29 -10.62 2.45
CA LYS A 132 -20.92 -10.21 3.81
C LYS A 132 -21.40 -8.79 4.15
N GLY A 133 -21.99 -8.06 3.20
CA GLY A 133 -22.50 -6.70 3.38
C GLY A 133 -21.48 -5.59 3.11
N ALA A 134 -20.38 -5.89 2.43
CA ALA A 134 -19.41 -4.88 1.99
C ALA A 134 -19.98 -4.10 0.78
N GLN A 135 -19.80 -2.78 0.74
CA GLN A 135 -20.53 -1.90 -0.17
C GLN A 135 -19.62 -1.03 -1.05
N GLY A 136 -20.04 -0.91 -2.31
CA GLY A 136 -19.55 0.00 -3.32
C GLY A 136 -18.13 -0.27 -3.82
N LEU A 137 -17.54 0.75 -4.45
CA LEU A 137 -16.29 0.64 -5.21
C LEU A 137 -15.12 0.10 -4.38
N MET A 138 -15.06 0.49 -3.11
CA MET A 138 -13.99 0.11 -2.19
C MET A 138 -14.42 -0.97 -1.18
N GLN A 139 -15.58 -1.60 -1.40
CA GLN A 139 -16.18 -2.65 -0.57
C GLN A 139 -16.06 -2.38 0.94
N PHE A 140 -16.61 -1.25 1.38
CA PHE A 140 -16.60 -0.92 2.79
C PHE A 140 -17.63 -1.74 3.57
N MET A 141 -17.18 -2.35 4.66
CA MET A 141 -18.10 -2.82 5.71
C MET A 141 -18.74 -1.61 6.43
N PRO A 142 -20.02 -1.68 6.84
CA PRO A 142 -20.72 -0.55 7.48
C PRO A 142 -19.99 0.06 8.69
N GLY A 143 -19.40 -0.80 9.55
CA GLY A 143 -18.65 -0.33 10.71
C GLY A 143 -17.36 0.42 10.36
N THR A 144 -16.72 0.06 9.24
CA THR A 144 -15.57 0.81 8.71
C THR A 144 -16.04 2.10 8.05
N TRP A 145 -17.12 2.06 7.28
CA TRP A 145 -17.70 3.24 6.64
C TRP A 145 -18.06 4.33 7.66
N ALA A 146 -18.66 3.95 8.78
CA ALA A 146 -19.00 4.88 9.86
C ALA A 146 -17.79 5.69 10.39
N ARG A 147 -16.56 5.20 10.18
CA ARG A 147 -15.32 5.84 10.66
C ARG A 147 -14.63 6.68 9.60
N TYR A 148 -14.69 6.30 8.33
CA TYR A 148 -13.94 6.96 7.24
C TYR A 148 -14.82 7.64 6.19
N GLY A 149 -16.11 7.33 6.16
CA GLY A 149 -17.08 7.92 5.24
C GLY A 149 -17.63 9.27 5.72
N VAL A 150 -17.09 9.85 6.79
CA VAL A 150 -17.49 11.17 7.28
C VAL A 150 -16.83 12.24 6.41
N LEU A 151 -17.64 13.13 5.85
CA LEU A 151 -17.20 14.16 4.93
C LEU A 151 -16.81 15.43 5.67
N ALA A 152 -16.21 16.38 4.94
CA ALA A 152 -15.70 17.63 5.53
C ALA A 152 -16.78 18.49 6.21
N ASP A 153 -18.05 18.36 5.78
CA ASP A 153 -19.22 19.03 6.38
C ASP A 153 -19.81 18.25 7.58
N GLY A 154 -19.18 17.14 7.98
CA GLY A 154 -19.60 16.30 9.09
C GLY A 154 -20.68 15.27 8.76
N ARG A 155 -21.23 15.24 7.54
CA ARG A 155 -22.23 14.23 7.16
C ARG A 155 -21.58 12.90 6.86
N LEU A 156 -22.29 11.81 7.14
CA LEU A 156 -21.91 10.50 6.63
C LEU A 156 -22.25 10.42 5.13
N GLY A 157 -21.24 10.18 4.31
CA GLY A 157 -21.39 9.96 2.87
C GLY A 157 -21.98 8.60 2.53
N SER A 158 -21.91 8.25 1.26
CA SER A 158 -22.34 6.96 0.71
C SER A 158 -21.17 6.13 0.19
N PRO A 159 -21.04 4.84 0.58
CA PRO A 159 -20.02 3.95 0.02
C PRO A 159 -20.27 3.65 -1.47
N PHE A 160 -21.49 3.91 -1.96
CA PHE A 160 -21.88 3.77 -3.37
C PHE A 160 -21.50 4.99 -4.22
N ASN A 161 -21.06 6.11 -3.60
CA ASN A 161 -20.50 7.22 -4.34
C ASN A 161 -18.99 6.98 -4.57
N PRO A 162 -18.52 6.81 -5.82
CA PRO A 162 -17.13 6.43 -6.10
C PRO A 162 -16.11 7.43 -5.54
N LYS A 163 -16.40 8.73 -5.63
CA LYS A 163 -15.54 9.79 -5.09
C LYS A 163 -15.41 9.64 -3.58
N GLU A 164 -16.54 9.58 -2.86
CA GLU A 164 -16.54 9.47 -1.41
C GLU A 164 -15.86 8.16 -0.95
N ALA A 165 -16.11 7.05 -1.65
CA ALA A 165 -15.48 5.77 -1.40
C ALA A 165 -13.96 5.80 -1.59
N LEU A 166 -13.45 6.40 -2.68
CA LEU A 166 -12.00 6.50 -2.93
C LEU A 166 -11.28 7.36 -1.89
N PHE A 167 -11.90 8.47 -1.44
CA PHE A 167 -11.34 9.32 -0.38
C PHE A 167 -11.31 8.58 0.97
N ALA A 168 -12.41 7.92 1.34
CA ALA A 168 -12.46 7.09 2.55
C ALA A 168 -11.44 5.92 2.48
N GLY A 169 -11.32 5.30 1.29
CA GLY A 169 -10.37 4.21 1.00
C GLY A 169 -8.92 4.63 1.20
N ALA A 170 -8.57 5.81 0.67
CA ALA A 170 -7.24 6.38 0.83
C ALA A 170 -6.90 6.68 2.30
N ALA A 171 -7.84 7.28 3.04
CA ALA A 171 -7.68 7.55 4.46
C ALA A 171 -7.51 6.27 5.29
N TYR A 172 -8.31 5.24 4.99
CA TYR A 172 -8.22 3.96 5.69
C TYR A 172 -6.90 3.25 5.41
N LEU A 173 -6.47 3.17 4.14
CA LEU A 173 -5.17 2.60 3.76
C LEU A 173 -4.01 3.36 4.40
N ARG A 174 -4.07 4.69 4.45
CA ARG A 174 -3.05 5.51 5.12
C ARG A 174 -2.97 5.18 6.61
N HIS A 175 -4.10 5.11 7.31
CA HIS A 175 -4.11 4.72 8.71
C HIS A 175 -3.51 3.32 8.91
N LEU A 176 -3.91 2.33 8.11
CA LEU A 176 -3.36 0.99 8.20
C LEU A 176 -1.85 0.96 7.95
N ALA A 177 -1.36 1.71 6.97
CA ALA A 177 0.08 1.81 6.69
C ALA A 177 0.86 2.42 7.86
N LEU A 178 0.34 3.48 8.48
CA LEU A 178 0.95 4.08 9.68
C LEU A 178 0.91 3.11 10.87
N LYS A 179 -0.19 2.39 11.05
CA LYS A 179 -0.38 1.46 12.18
C LYS A 179 0.45 0.18 12.04
N LEU A 180 0.65 -0.31 10.82
CA LEU A 180 1.23 -1.62 10.54
C LEU A 180 2.65 -1.55 9.94
N GLY A 181 3.12 -0.35 9.57
CA GLY A 181 4.50 -0.08 9.20
C GLY A 181 4.92 -0.49 7.78
N SER A 182 4.00 -1.02 6.95
CA SER A 182 4.30 -1.33 5.54
C SER A 182 3.04 -1.45 4.67
N TRP A 183 3.19 -1.25 3.36
CA TRP A 183 2.07 -1.37 2.41
C TRP A 183 1.51 -2.80 2.31
N PRO A 184 2.31 -3.88 2.24
CA PRO A 184 1.75 -5.24 2.20
C PRO A 184 0.93 -5.58 3.44
N LEU A 185 1.35 -5.12 4.62
CA LEU A 185 0.56 -5.29 5.85
C LEU A 185 -0.66 -4.37 5.87
N ALA A 186 -0.59 -3.17 5.29
CA ALA A 186 -1.76 -2.32 5.12
C ALA A 186 -2.81 -2.95 4.19
N ILE A 187 -2.40 -3.55 3.08
CA ILE A 187 -3.27 -4.31 2.17
C ILE A 187 -3.90 -5.49 2.92
N ALA A 188 -3.10 -6.25 3.68
CA ALA A 188 -3.61 -7.34 4.51
C ALA A 188 -4.62 -6.84 5.55
N GLY A 189 -4.34 -5.70 6.19
CA GLY A 189 -5.23 -5.07 7.17
C GLY A 189 -6.48 -4.46 6.57
N TYR A 190 -6.47 -4.11 5.28
CA TYR A 190 -7.64 -3.63 4.56
C TYR A 190 -8.67 -4.76 4.44
N ASN A 191 -8.21 -5.95 4.00
CA ASN A 191 -9.05 -7.15 3.86
C ASN A 191 -9.40 -7.82 5.19
N ALA A 192 -8.41 -8.07 6.06
CA ALA A 192 -8.59 -8.85 7.30
C ALA A 192 -8.92 -8.00 8.54
N GLY A 193 -8.83 -6.68 8.43
CA GLY A 193 -8.79 -5.77 9.58
C GLY A 193 -7.41 -5.67 10.21
N GLY A 194 -6.98 -4.46 10.54
CA GLY A 194 -5.64 -4.22 11.10
C GLY A 194 -5.36 -4.96 12.41
N GLN A 195 -6.38 -5.27 13.23
CA GLN A 195 -6.18 -6.03 14.47
C GLN A 195 -5.79 -7.48 14.19
N ALA A 196 -6.26 -8.09 13.11
CA ALA A 196 -5.86 -9.45 12.72
C ALA A 196 -4.36 -9.50 12.39
N VAL A 197 -3.84 -8.46 11.70
CA VAL A 197 -2.41 -8.33 11.38
C VAL A 197 -1.57 -8.16 12.64
N ILE A 198 -2.05 -7.38 13.61
CA ILE A 198 -1.38 -7.19 14.91
C ILE A 198 -1.35 -8.51 15.69
N ASN A 199 -2.48 -9.21 15.77
CA ASN A 199 -2.58 -10.51 16.44
C ASN A 199 -1.69 -11.58 15.78
N ALA A 200 -1.46 -11.47 14.46
CA ALA A 200 -0.52 -12.31 13.73
C ALA A 200 0.97 -11.95 13.97
N GLY A 201 1.24 -10.92 14.78
CA GLY A 201 2.59 -10.43 15.07
C GLY A 201 3.16 -9.60 13.93
N TYR A 202 2.37 -8.71 13.34
CA TYR A 202 2.76 -7.87 12.19
C TYR A 202 3.17 -8.72 10.97
N ARG A 203 2.38 -9.76 10.69
CA ARG A 203 2.49 -10.63 9.52
C ARG A 203 1.15 -10.73 8.81
N ILE A 204 1.16 -11.16 7.55
CA ILE A 204 -0.07 -11.49 6.84
C ILE A 204 -0.78 -12.61 7.64
N PRO A 205 -2.02 -12.40 8.14
CA PRO A 205 -2.73 -13.39 8.91
C PRO A 205 -2.90 -14.71 8.14
N PRO A 206 -3.00 -15.86 8.82
CA PRO A 206 -3.18 -17.17 8.19
C PRO A 206 -4.62 -17.39 7.70
N PHE A 207 -5.23 -16.36 7.10
CA PHE A 207 -6.52 -16.45 6.44
C PHE A 207 -6.28 -16.65 4.95
N GLN A 208 -6.80 -17.73 4.39
CA GLN A 208 -6.59 -18.06 2.98
C GLN A 208 -7.03 -16.91 2.05
N GLU A 209 -8.14 -16.25 2.39
CA GLU A 209 -8.63 -15.06 1.69
C GLU A 209 -7.55 -13.95 1.66
N THR A 210 -6.98 -13.60 2.81
CA THR A 210 -5.98 -12.53 2.92
C THR A 210 -4.65 -12.90 2.26
N GLN A 211 -4.23 -14.16 2.37
CA GLN A 211 -3.02 -14.67 1.70
C GLN A 211 -3.12 -14.62 0.17
N ASN A 212 -4.33 -14.74 -0.37
CA ASN A 212 -4.60 -14.59 -1.80
C ASN A 212 -4.82 -13.12 -2.20
N TYR A 213 -5.44 -12.33 -1.33
CA TYR A 213 -5.79 -10.93 -1.58
C TYR A 213 -4.56 -10.05 -1.77
N VAL A 214 -3.57 -10.16 -0.87
CA VAL A 214 -2.34 -9.33 -0.93
C VAL A 214 -1.60 -9.46 -2.27
N PRO A 215 -1.23 -10.67 -2.75
CA PRO A 215 -0.55 -10.80 -4.03
C PRO A 215 -1.40 -10.37 -5.22
N ALA A 216 -2.74 -10.50 -5.16
CA ALA A 216 -3.64 -10.04 -6.22
C ALA A 216 -3.65 -8.51 -6.34
N VAL A 217 -3.77 -7.78 -5.23
CA VAL A 217 -3.62 -6.31 -5.22
C VAL A 217 -2.25 -5.89 -5.75
N LEU A 218 -1.17 -6.57 -5.33
CA LEU A 218 0.17 -6.26 -5.83
C LEU A 218 0.34 -6.55 -7.32
N ALA A 219 -0.39 -7.52 -7.87
CA ALA A 219 -0.42 -7.77 -9.31
C ALA A 219 -1.10 -6.63 -10.07
N HIS A 220 -2.27 -6.17 -9.62
CA HIS A 220 -2.93 -4.98 -10.18
C HIS A 220 -2.04 -3.74 -10.09
N TYR A 221 -1.38 -3.54 -8.95
CA TYR A 221 -0.44 -2.44 -8.76
C TYR A 221 0.67 -2.44 -9.82
N ARG A 222 1.31 -3.60 -10.06
CA ARG A 222 2.36 -3.75 -11.09
C ARG A 222 1.86 -3.45 -12.49
N GLN A 223 0.64 -3.88 -12.84
CA GLN A 223 0.03 -3.60 -14.13
C GLN A 223 -0.21 -2.08 -14.31
N ILE A 224 -0.72 -1.40 -13.28
CA ILE A 224 -1.03 0.03 -13.34
C ILE A 224 0.25 0.85 -13.51
N ILE A 225 1.32 0.55 -12.77
CA ILE A 225 2.59 1.28 -12.89
C ILE A 225 3.38 0.91 -14.16
N GLY A 226 3.23 -0.32 -14.66
CA GLY A 226 3.89 -0.79 -15.88
C GLY A 226 3.22 -0.32 -17.18
N GLY A 227 1.97 0.16 -17.10
CA GLY A 227 1.22 0.76 -18.20
C GLY A 227 1.20 2.29 -18.20
N GLN A 228 2.00 2.94 -17.34
CA GLN A 228 2.25 4.38 -17.43
C GLN A 228 3.20 4.64 -18.63
N PRO A 229 2.89 5.57 -19.55
CA PRO A 229 3.78 5.94 -20.65
C PRO A 229 5.12 6.49 -20.15
#